data_AF-A0A7C6JU35-F1
#
_entry.id   AF-A0A7C6JU35-F1
#
_cell.length_a   1.000
_cell.length_b   1.000
_cell.length_c   1.000
_cell.angle_alpha   90.00
_cell.angle_beta   90.00
_cell.angle_gamma   90.00
#
_symmetry.space_group_name_H-M   'P 1'
#
loop_
_entity.id
_entity.type
_entity.pdbx_description
1 polymer ?
#
loop_
_entity_poly.entity_id
_entity_poly.type
_entity_poly.pdbx_seq_one_letter_code
_entity_poly.pdbx_strand_id
1 'polypeptide(L)'
;MTVGQKLHQTLASLESAVGTLKGFSLDTQDKNAKQQFDGYARQLDQIVQGLKGRTNYVESQEPSYKMSPQAKQNQPPGGRLV
;
A
#
# COMPACT_ATOMS: atom_id res chain seq x y z
N MET A 1 -12.61 5.77 4.51
CA MET A 1 -11.29 5.46 3.93
C MET A 1 -10.42 6.71 3.98
N THR A 2 -9.30 6.65 4.70
CA THR A 2 -8.27 7.72 4.71
C THR A 2 -7.52 7.76 3.37
N VAL A 3 -6.71 8.80 3.15
CA VAL A 3 -5.87 8.86 1.95
C VAL A 3 -4.83 7.74 1.97
N GLY A 4 -4.26 7.43 3.14
CA GLY A 4 -3.39 6.26 3.34
C GLY A 4 -4.05 4.95 2.92
N GLN A 5 -5.31 4.70 3.31
CA GLN A 5 -6.05 3.50 2.91
C GLN A 5 -6.26 3.40 1.39
N LYS A 6 -6.55 4.52 0.70
CA LYS A 6 -6.64 4.56 -0.77
C LYS A 6 -5.31 4.25 -1.44
N LEU A 7 -4.21 4.76 -0.87
CA LEU A 7 -2.85 4.52 -1.38
C LEU A 7 -2.44 3.04 -1.22
N HIS A 8 -2.73 2.42 -0.07
CA HIS A 8 -2.50 0.98 0.13
C HIS A 8 -3.28 0.12 -0.85
N GLN A 9 -4.56 0.43 -1.08
CA GLN A 9 -5.36 -0.31 -2.06
C GLN A 9 -4.77 -0.17 -3.48
N THR A 10 -4.31 1.03 -3.84
CA THR A 10 -3.65 1.27 -5.12
C THR A 10 -2.34 0.49 -5.23
N LEU A 11 -1.52 0.49 -4.18
CA LEU A 11 -0.27 -0.29 -4.12
C LEU A 11 -0.53 -1.78 -4.37
N ALA A 12 -1.54 -2.37 -3.72
CA ALA A 12 -1.88 -3.78 -3.91
C ALA A 12 -2.26 -4.09 -5.36
N SER A 13 -3.01 -3.20 -6.03
CA SER A 13 -3.35 -3.35 -7.46
C SER A 13 -2.11 -3.26 -8.35
N LEU A 14 -1.18 -2.34 -8.05
CA LEU A 14 0.05 -2.19 -8.82
C LEU A 14 1.00 -3.38 -8.64
N GLU A 15 1.16 -3.88 -7.42
CA GLU A 15 1.97 -5.07 -7.12
C GLU A 15 1.42 -6.31 -7.83
N SER A 16 0.09 -6.46 -7.85
CA SER A 16 -0.57 -7.53 -8.62
C SER A 16 -0.25 -7.41 -10.12
N ALA A 17 -0.32 -6.21 -10.68
CA ALA A 17 0.00 -5.96 -12.08
C ALA A 17 1.48 -6.23 -12.41
N VAL A 18 2.42 -5.91 -11.51
CA VAL A 18 3.84 -6.29 -11.65
C VAL A 18 3.98 -7.80 -11.80
N GLY A 19 3.31 -8.57 -10.92
CA GLY A 19 3.29 -10.02 -10.98
C GLY A 19 2.73 -10.55 -12.30
N THR A 20 1.61 -9.98 -12.75
CA THR A 20 0.98 -10.33 -14.04
C THR A 20 1.90 -10.08 -15.23
N LEU A 21 2.59 -8.93 -15.27
CA LEU A 21 3.55 -8.61 -16.35
C LEU A 21 4.75 -9.58 -16.35
N LYS A 22 5.27 -9.92 -15.17
CA LYS A 22 6.31 -10.96 -15.05
C LYS A 22 5.79 -12.32 -15.55
N GLY A 23 4.54 -12.66 -15.25
CA GLY A 23 3.88 -13.85 -15.80
C GLY A 23 3.84 -13.85 -17.33
N PHE A 24 3.39 -12.75 -17.95
CA PHE A 24 3.36 -12.64 -19.41
C PHE A 24 4.73 -12.77 -20.06
N SER A 25 5.79 -12.27 -19.42
CA SER A 25 7.19 -12.45 -19.84
C SER A 25 7.65 -13.92 -19.80
N LEU A 26 7.13 -14.71 -18.86
CA LEU A 26 7.41 -16.13 -18.76
C LEU A 26 6.61 -16.97 -19.76
N ASP A 27 5.35 -16.60 -19.99
CA ASP A 27 4.42 -17.36 -20.85
C ASP A 27 4.67 -17.11 -22.35
N THR A 28 5.17 -15.93 -22.71
CA THR A 28 5.41 -15.59 -24.12
C THR A 28 6.63 -16.29 -24.71
N GLN A 29 6.50 -16.75 -25.96
CA GLN A 29 7.61 -17.30 -26.75
C GLN A 29 8.33 -16.22 -27.58
N ASP A 30 7.72 -15.02 -27.72
CA ASP A 30 8.31 -13.91 -28.44
C ASP A 30 9.39 -13.22 -27.58
N LYS A 31 10.63 -13.21 -28.09
CA LYS A 31 11.78 -12.63 -27.38
C LYS A 31 11.67 -11.12 -27.18
N ASN A 32 11.06 -10.39 -28.12
CA ASN A 32 10.85 -8.96 -28.00
C ASN A 32 9.76 -8.68 -26.96
N ALA A 33 8.62 -9.37 -27.05
CA ALA A 33 7.54 -9.23 -26.08
C ALA A 33 8.01 -9.53 -24.65
N LYS A 34 8.88 -10.55 -24.49
CA LYS A 34 9.52 -10.88 -23.21
C LYS A 34 10.28 -9.68 -22.63
N GLN A 35 11.15 -9.07 -23.44
CA GLN A 35 11.91 -7.88 -23.02
C GLN A 35 11.01 -6.69 -22.70
N GLN A 36 9.93 -6.51 -23.47
CA GLN A 36 8.96 -5.45 -23.23
C GLN A 36 8.22 -5.65 -21.90
N PHE A 37 7.69 -6.84 -21.64
CA PHE A 37 6.99 -7.14 -20.38
C PHE A 37 7.90 -7.05 -19.16
N ASP A 38 9.14 -7.54 -19.25
CA ASP A 38 10.15 -7.33 -18.21
C ASP A 38 10.44 -5.84 -17.98
N GLY A 39 10.53 -5.06 -19.06
CA GLY A 39 10.71 -3.61 -19.01
C GLY A 39 9.55 -2.90 -18.30
N TYR A 40 8.31 -3.24 -18.66
CA TYR A 40 7.11 -2.70 -18.03
C TYR A 40 7.02 -3.08 -16.56
N ALA A 41 7.32 -4.34 -16.21
CA ALA A 41 7.35 -4.79 -14.82
C ALA A 41 8.35 -3.99 -13.98
N ARG A 42 9.55 -3.71 -14.52
CA ARG A 42 10.57 -2.89 -13.84
C ARG A 42 10.13 -1.44 -13.64
N GLN A 43 9.56 -0.81 -14.67
CA GLN A 43 9.04 0.56 -14.55
C GLN A 43 7.92 0.64 -13.50
N LEU A 44 7.04 -0.36 -13.49
CA LEU A 44 5.95 -0.43 -12.54
C LEU A 44 6.46 -0.70 -11.10
N ASP A 45 7.47 -1.55 -10.93
CA ASP A 45 8.17 -1.77 -9.66
C ASP A 45 8.76 -0.44 -9.12
N GLN A 46 9.34 0.40 -9.97
CA GLN A 46 9.84 1.72 -9.56
C GLN A 46 8.71 2.66 -9.09
N ILE A 47 7.58 2.64 -9.78
CA ILE A 47 6.39 3.41 -9.38
C ILE A 47 5.87 2.92 -8.02
N VAL A 48 5.80 1.60 -7.79
CA VAL A 48 5.40 1.00 -6.52
C VAL A 48 6.32 1.47 -5.38
N GLN A 49 7.64 1.47 -5.59
CA GLN A 49 8.59 1.95 -4.58
C GLN A 49 8.39 3.44 -4.25
N GLY A 50 8.21 4.29 -5.27
CA GLY A 50 7.92 5.71 -5.05
C GLY A 50 6.61 5.93 -4.30
N LEU A 51 5.57 5.18 -4.66
CA LEU A 51 4.25 5.29 -4.02
C LEU A 51 4.28 4.78 -2.58
N LYS A 52 5.04 3.72 -2.25
CA LYS A 52 5.27 3.27 -0.87
C LYS A 52 5.86 4.37 0.00
N GLY A 53 6.87 5.08 -0.50
CA GLY A 53 7.44 6.23 0.20
C GLY A 53 6.40 7.31 0.47
N ARG A 54 5.52 7.58 -0.50
CA ARG A 54 4.43 8.55 -0.33
C ARG A 54 3.37 8.09 0.67
N THR A 55 3.00 6.80 0.65
CA THR A 55 2.06 6.21 1.60
C THR A 55 2.55 6.37 3.03
N ASN A 56 3.80 6.00 3.30
CA ASN A 56 4.40 6.14 4.64
C ASN A 56 4.36 7.60 5.13
N TYR A 57 4.69 8.54 4.25
CA TYR A 57 4.62 9.97 4.59
C TYR A 57 3.19 10.42 4.91
N VAL A 58 2.21 10.05 4.06
CA VAL A 58 0.80 10.43 4.26
C VAL A 58 0.27 9.84 5.57
N GLU A 59 0.56 8.58 5.86
CA GLU A 59 0.12 7.92 7.09
C GLU A 59 0.69 8.58 8.36
N SER A 60 1.93 9.07 8.31
CA SER A 60 2.54 9.81 9.42
C SER A 60 1.84 11.15 9.72
N GLN A 61 1.13 11.70 8.74
CA GLN A 61 0.45 12.99 8.84
C GLN A 61 -1.03 12.86 9.20
N GLU A 62 -1.61 11.66 9.10
CA GLU A 62 -3.03 11.43 9.35
C GLU A 62 -3.34 11.49 10.87
N PRO A 63 -4.35 12.27 11.29
CA PRO A 63 -4.69 12.45 12.71
C PRO A 63 -5.16 11.17 13.39
N SER A 64 -5.75 10.23 12.65
CA SER A 64 -6.13 8.91 13.19
C SER A 64 -4.93 8.06 13.63
N TYR A 65 -3.75 8.24 12.99
CA TYR A 65 -2.50 7.61 13.45
C TYR A 65 -2.04 8.24 14.77
N LYS A 66 -2.25 9.55 14.94
CA LYS A 66 -1.90 10.32 16.14
C LYS A 66 -2.88 10.12 17.31
N MET A 67 -4.16 9.84 17.04
CA MET A 67 -5.19 9.62 18.06
C MET A 67 -5.21 8.20 18.65
N SER A 68 -4.40 7.29 18.10
CA SER A 68 -4.35 5.87 18.51
C SER A 68 -3.37 5.54 19.66
N PRO A 69 -3.20 6.40 20.69
CA PRO A 69 -2.88 5.86 22.03
C PRO A 69 -3.91 6.16 23.13
N GLN A 70 -4.83 7.12 22.97
CA GLN A 70 -5.58 7.68 24.13
C GLN A 70 -7.05 7.27 24.27
N ALA A 71 -7.62 6.50 23.33
CA ALA A 71 -9.00 6.03 23.48
C ALA A 71 -9.18 4.82 24.42
N LYS A 72 -8.11 4.26 25.00
CA LYS A 72 -8.18 3.12 25.93
C LYS A 72 -8.02 3.47 27.42
N GLN A 73 -7.83 4.74 27.77
CA GLN A 73 -7.61 5.17 29.16
C GLN A 73 -8.58 6.27 29.58
N ASN A 74 -9.88 6.10 29.32
CA ASN A 74 -10.89 6.90 30.03
C ASN A 74 -12.18 6.11 30.25
N GLN A 75 -12.03 4.95 30.87
CA GLN A 75 -13.12 4.36 31.65
C GLN A 75 -12.91 4.85 33.09
N PRO A 76 -13.80 5.69 33.65
CA PRO A 76 -13.62 6.20 35.00
C PRO A 76 -13.63 5.03 36.00
N PRO A 77 -12.67 4.95 36.94
CA PRO A 77 -12.73 3.97 38.01
C PRO A 77 -13.81 4.40 39.00
N GLY A 78 -14.87 3.60 39.10
CA GLY A 78 -15.77 3.54 40.26
C GLY A 78 -16.37 4.86 40.77
N GLY A 79 -17.66 5.05 40.52
CA GLY A 79 -18.55 5.89 41.33
C GLY A 79 -19.96 5.30 41.26
N ARG A 80 -20.26 4.23 42.02
CA ARG A 80 -20.72 4.17 43.42
C ARG A 80 -22.14 4.73 43.56
N LEU A 81 -23.05 3.90 44.08
CA LEU A 81 -23.80 4.13 45.33
C LEU A 81 -25.15 3.39 45.31
N VAL A 82 -25.34 2.58 46.36
CA VAL A 82 -26.57 2.07 46.98
C VAL A 82 -27.55 1.23 46.17
#